data_AF-A0A6C0BFR2-F1
#
_entry.id   AF-A0A6C0BFR2-F1
#
_cell.length_a   1.000
_cell.length_b   1.000
_cell.length_c   1.000
_cell.angle_alpha   90.00
_cell.angle_beta   90.00
_cell.angle_gamma   90.00
#
_symmetry.space_group_name_H-M   'P 1'
#
loop_
_entity.id
_entity.type
_entity.pdbx_description
1 polymer ?
#
loop_
_entity_poly.entity_id
_entity_poly.type
_entity_poly.pdbx_seq_one_letter_code
_entity_poly.pdbx_strand_id
1 'polypeptide(L)'
;MYLLIYSGLLYLLGISIVLMLKPEIMFSADGKWKEFGIGRAKERYTWLPFWLFAIMWAIMAYMVVLVIASHTEYGSNSEMPVANEIIMPENVTTKSLSPTPIVQSKQKLTSQDMKKGYYILNTEETMKKGIPKYIYLGPEAPNLVFHSLEE
;
A
#
# COMPACT_ATOMS: atom_id res chain seq x y z
N MET A 1 -3.98 9.23 6.32
CA MET A 1 -3.43 10.56 5.98
C MET A 1 -3.40 11.51 7.17
N TYR A 2 -4.46 11.56 7.99
CA TYR A 2 -4.55 12.47 9.14
C TYR A 2 -3.43 12.33 10.18
N LEU A 3 -2.92 11.12 10.42
CA LEU A 3 -1.79 10.89 11.34
C LEU A 3 -0.58 11.76 11.01
N LEU A 4 -0.17 11.81 9.74
CA LEU A 4 0.97 12.60 9.30
C LEU A 4 0.74 14.10 9.44
N ILE A 5 -0.51 14.55 9.21
CA ILE A 5 -0.89 15.95 9.34
C ILE A 5 -0.84 16.37 10.82
N TYR A 6 -1.43 15.58 11.72
CA TYR A 6 -1.40 15.84 13.15
C TYR A 6 0.02 15.79 13.73
N SER A 7 0.83 14.81 13.32
CA SER A 7 2.24 14.76 13.74
C SER A 7 3.04 15.94 13.19
N GLY A 8 2.76 16.38 11.97
CA GLY A 8 3.38 17.57 11.37
C GLY A 8 3.03 18.85 12.11
N LEU A 9 1.76 19.04 12.50
CA LEU A 9 1.33 20.19 13.31
C LEU A 9 1.99 20.21 14.69
N LEU A 10 2.04 19.06 15.38
CA LEU A 10 2.70 18.92 16.67
C LEU A 10 4.21 19.18 16.56
N TYR A 11 4.84 18.71 15.49
CA TYR A 11 6.24 18.99 15.17
C TYR A 11 6.47 20.50 15.02
N LEU A 12 5.69 21.19 14.19
CA LEU A 12 5.81 22.63 13.96
C LEU A 12 5.59 23.44 15.24
N LEU A 13 4.62 23.05 16.07
CA LEU A 13 4.36 23.68 17.36
C LEU A 13 5.55 23.55 18.29
N GLY A 14 6.15 22.36 18.41
CA GLY A 14 7.34 22.17 19.25
C GLY A 14 8.56 22.93 18.74
N ILE A 15 8.79 22.97 17.43
CA ILE A 15 9.86 23.79 16.84
C ILE A 15 9.64 25.27 17.12
N SER A 16 8.40 25.76 16.99
CA SER A 16 8.04 27.15 17.27
C SER A 16 8.32 27.52 18.74
N ILE A 17 7.92 26.67 19.68
CA ILE A 17 8.20 26.86 21.11
C ILE A 17 9.70 26.95 21.37
N VAL A 18 10.48 26.04 20.78
CA VAL A 18 11.94 26.02 20.93
C VAL A 18 12.61 27.28 20.40
N LEU A 19 12.18 27.77 19.24
CA LEU A 19 12.70 29.00 18.64
C LEU A 19 12.32 30.25 19.44
N MET A 20 11.20 30.22 20.18
CA MET A 20 10.78 31.29 21.06
C MET A 20 11.54 31.28 22.38
N LEU A 21 11.70 30.10 23.01
CA LEU A 21 12.39 29.95 24.29
C LEU A 21 13.91 30.09 24.17
N LYS A 22 14.47 29.81 22.99
CA LYS A 22 15.92 29.86 22.70
C LYS A 22 16.77 29.29 23.84
N PRO A 23 16.59 28.01 24.20
CA PRO A 23 17.24 27.45 25.38
C PRO A 23 18.77 27.44 25.22
N GLU A 24 19.48 27.70 26.32
CA GLU A 24 20.95 27.82 26.37
C GLU A 24 21.70 26.55 25.93
N ILE A 25 21.01 25.40 25.86
CA ILE A 25 21.59 24.14 25.37
C ILE A 25 22.04 24.26 23.90
N MET A 26 21.28 24.99 23.07
CA MET A 26 21.53 25.12 21.62
C MET A 26 21.68 26.57 21.15
N PHE A 27 21.30 27.53 21.97
CA PHE A 27 21.51 28.96 21.72
C PHE A 27 22.57 29.53 22.67
N SER A 28 23.38 30.45 22.15
CA SER A 28 24.29 31.27 22.97
C SER A 28 23.51 32.39 23.68
N ALA A 29 24.12 33.05 24.66
CA ALA A 29 23.49 34.17 25.37
C ALA A 29 23.07 35.31 24.41
N ASP A 30 23.80 35.45 23.30
CA ASP A 30 23.50 36.40 22.22
C ASP A 30 22.33 35.97 21.32
N GLY A 31 21.70 34.82 21.58
CA GLY A 31 20.64 34.25 20.75
C GLY A 31 21.11 33.65 19.41
N LYS A 32 22.42 33.56 19.19
CA LYS A 32 23.03 32.85 18.05
C LYS A 32 22.99 31.34 18.28
N TRP A 33 22.94 30.58 17.19
CA TRP A 33 23.05 29.13 17.23
C TRP A 33 24.45 28.72 17.69
N LYS A 34 24.53 27.77 18.63
CA LYS A 34 25.81 27.16 19.01
C LYS A 34 26.29 26.21 17.92
N GLU A 35 27.60 26.15 17.74
CA GLU A 35 28.22 25.20 16.81
C GLU A 35 28.21 23.80 17.42
N PHE A 36 28.20 22.76 16.58
CA PHE A 36 28.37 21.39 17.07
C PHE A 36 29.82 21.18 17.54
N GLY A 37 30.00 20.66 18.76
CA GLY A 37 31.33 20.32 19.26
C GLY A 37 31.30 19.46 20.52
N ILE A 38 32.14 18.43 20.55
CA ILE A 38 32.34 17.54 21.70
C ILE A 38 33.68 17.88 22.35
N GLY A 39 33.70 18.05 23.68
CA GLY A 39 34.94 18.33 24.44
C GLY A 39 35.49 19.75 24.26
N ARG A 40 34.66 20.71 23.82
CA ARG A 40 35.01 22.13 23.69
C ARG A 40 34.29 22.97 24.76
N ALA A 41 34.59 24.27 24.82
CA ALA A 41 33.93 25.19 25.74
C ALA A 41 32.40 25.22 25.51
N LYS A 42 31.62 24.97 26.56
CA LYS A 42 30.14 24.87 26.54
C LYS A 42 29.42 26.17 26.12
N GLU A 43 30.14 27.28 26.10
CA GLU A 43 29.64 28.61 25.76
C GLU A 43 29.36 28.77 24.25
N ARG A 44 30.21 28.17 23.41
CA ARG A 44 30.17 28.30 21.94
C ARG A 44 29.74 27.00 21.26
N TYR A 45 29.92 25.86 21.93
CA TYR A 45 29.68 24.54 21.39
C TYR A 45 28.56 23.81 22.13
N THR A 46 27.77 23.06 21.38
CA THR A 46 26.76 22.13 21.89
C THR A 46 27.00 20.72 21.37
N TRP A 47 26.70 19.71 22.19
CA TRP A 47 26.65 18.34 21.68
C TRP A 47 25.38 18.11 20.84
N LEU A 48 24.33 18.91 21.06
CA LEU A 48 22.99 18.71 20.50
C LEU A 48 22.66 19.88 19.57
N PRO A 49 23.05 19.79 18.28
CA PRO A 49 22.71 20.81 17.31
C PRO A 49 21.22 20.76 16.96
N PHE A 50 20.71 21.85 16.41
CA PHE A 50 19.29 22.00 16.11
C PHE A 50 18.72 20.93 15.18
N TRP A 51 19.47 20.56 14.14
CA TRP A 51 19.00 19.54 13.20
C TRP A 51 18.82 18.18 13.89
N LEU A 52 19.68 17.86 14.87
CA LEU A 52 19.57 16.63 15.64
C LEU A 52 18.33 16.68 16.54
N PHE A 53 18.12 17.82 17.20
CA PHE A 53 16.88 18.07 17.94
C PHE A 53 15.64 17.89 17.06
N ALA A 54 15.64 18.49 15.86
CA ALA A 54 14.49 18.45 14.95
C ALA A 54 14.16 17.01 14.51
N ILE A 55 15.17 16.20 14.18
CA ILE A 55 14.95 14.79 13.83
C ILE A 55 14.39 14.00 15.02
N MET A 56 14.98 14.17 16.21
CA MET A 56 14.49 13.52 17.43
C MET A 56 13.05 13.94 17.75
N TRP A 57 12.76 15.23 17.63
CA TRP A 57 11.43 15.79 17.86
C TRP A 57 10.41 15.29 16.84
N ALA A 58 10.78 15.14 15.57
CA ALA A 58 9.90 14.57 14.55
C ALA A 58 9.49 13.13 14.87
N ILE A 59 10.46 12.31 15.31
CA ILE A 59 10.20 10.92 15.74
C ILE A 59 9.30 10.93 16.98
N MET A 60 9.59 11.77 17.98
CA MET A 60 8.75 11.90 19.18
C MET A 60 7.33 12.33 18.84
N ALA A 61 7.16 13.35 18.01
CA ALA A 61 5.84 13.86 17.61
C ALA A 61 5.00 12.78 16.92
N TYR A 62 5.63 11.98 16.03
CA TYR A 62 4.96 10.85 15.41
C TYR A 62 4.54 9.79 16.44
N MET A 63 5.43 9.42 17.37
CA MET A 63 5.14 8.45 18.43
C MET A 63 4.00 8.93 19.34
N VAL A 64 3.98 10.21 19.73
CA VAL A 64 2.92 10.79 20.55
C VAL A 64 1.57 10.68 19.83
N VAL A 65 1.50 11.08 18.56
CA VAL A 65 0.26 10.99 17.78
C VAL A 65 -0.17 9.53 17.59
N LEU A 66 0.77 8.61 17.38
CA LEU A 66 0.48 7.19 17.26
C LEU A 66 -0.14 6.59 18.54
N VAL A 67 0.41 6.95 19.71
CA VAL A 67 -0.11 6.50 21.01
C VAL A 67 -1.51 7.09 21.26
N ILE A 68 -1.71 8.38 20.98
CA ILE A 68 -3.02 9.02 21.13
C ILE A 68 -4.05 8.38 20.19
N ALA A 69 -3.69 8.16 18.92
CA ALA A 69 -4.56 7.50 17.96
C ALA A 69 -4.94 6.09 18.42
N SER A 70 -3.95 5.30 18.86
CA SER A 70 -4.17 3.95 19.37
C SER A 70 -5.09 3.91 20.60
N HIS A 71 -4.95 4.85 21.54
CA HIS A 71 -5.87 4.95 22.68
C HIS A 71 -7.26 5.43 22.30
N THR A 72 -7.37 6.30 21.29
CA THR A 72 -8.66 6.81 20.81
C THR A 72 -9.43 5.73 20.03
N GLU A 73 -8.72 4.85 19.33
CA GLU A 73 -9.27 3.72 18.56
C GLU A 73 -9.67 2.54 19.45
N TYR A 74 -9.28 2.51 20.72
CA TYR A 74 -9.72 1.50 21.70
C TYR A 74 -11.12 1.75 22.30
N GLY A 75 -11.77 2.87 21.95
CA GLY A 75 -13.12 3.23 22.41
C GLY A 75 -14.17 3.37 21.32
N SER A 76 -13.77 3.46 20.04
CA SER A 76 -14.71 3.39 18.94
C SER A 76 -14.98 1.93 18.60
N ASN A 77 -15.91 1.33 19.35
CA ASN A 77 -16.78 0.31 18.79
C ASN A 77 -17.62 0.96 17.68
N SER A 78 -16.97 1.36 16.59
CA SER A 78 -17.63 1.28 15.30
C SER A 78 -17.81 -0.21 15.09
N GLU A 79 -18.92 -0.73 15.60
CA GLU A 79 -19.65 -1.78 14.92
C GLU A 79 -19.62 -1.37 13.46
N MET A 80 -18.67 -1.95 12.70
CA MET A 80 -18.87 -2.02 11.28
C MET A 80 -20.23 -2.68 11.15
N PRO A 81 -21.24 -2.07 10.50
CA PRO A 81 -22.32 -2.88 10.01
C PRO A 81 -21.61 -3.90 9.11
N VAL A 82 -21.51 -5.14 9.60
CA VAL A 82 -21.36 -6.29 8.73
C VAL A 82 -22.63 -6.23 7.91
N ALA A 83 -22.56 -5.50 6.79
CA ALA A 83 -23.51 -5.66 5.74
C ALA A 83 -23.39 -7.14 5.39
N ASN A 84 -24.33 -7.94 5.88
CA ASN A 84 -24.68 -9.20 5.26
C ASN A 84 -25.23 -8.83 3.88
N GLU A 85 -24.34 -8.36 3.00
CA GLU A 85 -24.62 -8.39 1.59
C GLU A 85 -24.65 -9.86 1.24
N ILE A 86 -25.87 -10.35 1.08
CA ILE A 86 -26.16 -11.54 0.32
C ILE A 86 -25.56 -11.26 -1.06
N ILE A 87 -24.30 -11.68 -1.27
CA ILE A 87 -23.61 -11.56 -2.54
C ILE A 87 -24.36 -12.46 -3.52
N MET A 88 -25.23 -11.87 -4.35
CA MET A 88 -25.52 -12.44 -5.66
C MET A 88 -24.21 -12.40 -6.45
N PRO A 89 -23.75 -13.52 -7.04
CA PRO A 89 -22.42 -13.58 -7.67
C PRO A 89 -22.44 -12.84 -9.01
N GLU A 90 -22.23 -11.52 -8.99
CA GLU A 90 -21.95 -10.75 -10.19
C GLU A 90 -20.43 -10.57 -10.36
N ASN A 91 -19.88 -11.42 -11.22
CA ASN A 91 -18.61 -11.25 -11.95
C ASN A 91 -17.34 -10.87 -11.16
N VAL A 92 -16.73 -11.87 -10.51
CA VAL A 92 -15.32 -11.81 -10.09
C VAL A 92 -14.41 -11.92 -11.32
N THR A 93 -13.93 -10.77 -11.82
CA THR A 93 -12.77 -10.71 -12.72
C THR A 93 -11.50 -10.68 -11.87
N THR A 94 -10.83 -11.83 -11.77
CA THR A 94 -9.45 -11.92 -11.27
C THR A 94 -8.51 -11.42 -12.37
N LYS A 95 -8.15 -10.13 -12.34
CA LYS A 95 -7.14 -9.56 -13.26
C LYS A 95 -5.84 -9.32 -12.51
N SER A 96 -4.96 -10.31 -12.57
CA SER A 96 -3.57 -10.23 -12.17
C SER A 96 -2.77 -9.33 -13.13
N LEU A 97 -1.91 -8.52 -12.50
CA LEU A 97 -0.72 -7.78 -12.97
C LEU A 97 -0.45 -7.74 -14.49
N SER A 98 -0.49 -6.51 -15.01
CA SER A 98 -0.05 -6.08 -16.34
C SER A 98 1.46 -6.18 -16.56
N PRO A 99 1.88 -6.56 -17.78
CA PRO A 99 2.75 -5.72 -18.59
C PRO A 99 1.96 -5.18 -19.79
N THR A 100 2.02 -3.88 -20.02
CA THR A 100 1.47 -3.21 -21.21
C THR A 100 2.55 -3.21 -22.31
N PRO A 101 2.24 -3.10 -23.62
CA PRO A 101 0.97 -3.21 -24.36
C PRO A 101 1.02 -4.36 -25.40
N ILE A 102 -0.12 -4.72 -25.99
CA ILE A 102 -0.28 -4.82 -27.46
C ILE A 102 -1.77 -4.98 -27.71
N VAL A 103 -2.29 -4.02 -28.45
CA VAL A 103 -3.62 -4.00 -29.05
C VAL A 103 -3.77 -5.25 -29.90
N GLN A 104 -4.78 -6.08 -29.64
CA GLN A 104 -5.46 -6.87 -30.67
C GLN A 104 -6.78 -7.46 -30.13
N SER A 105 -7.87 -6.91 -30.69
CA SER A 105 -9.19 -7.50 -30.92
C SER A 105 -9.47 -8.86 -30.28
N LYS A 106 -10.36 -8.91 -29.28
CA LYS A 106 -11.00 -10.16 -28.83
C LYS A 106 -12.45 -10.17 -29.27
N GLN A 107 -12.77 -11.02 -30.25
CA GLN A 107 -14.08 -11.65 -30.29
C GLN A 107 -14.24 -12.47 -29.00
N LYS A 108 -15.21 -12.08 -28.19
CA LYS A 108 -15.52 -12.66 -26.89
C LYS A 108 -16.30 -13.96 -27.15
N LEU A 109 -15.64 -15.11 -27.10
CA LEU A 109 -16.34 -16.39 -26.98
C LEU A 109 -17.11 -16.36 -25.65
N THR A 110 -18.42 -16.44 -25.75
CA THR A 110 -19.38 -16.43 -24.65
C THR A 110 -19.10 -17.58 -23.69
N SER A 111 -18.84 -17.28 -22.42
CA SER A 111 -18.62 -18.23 -21.33
C SER A 111 -19.87 -19.08 -20.98
N GLN A 112 -20.90 -19.08 -21.83
CA GLN A 112 -22.20 -19.67 -21.55
C GLN A 112 -22.29 -21.17 -21.90
N ASP A 113 -21.35 -21.74 -22.64
CA ASP A 113 -21.41 -23.15 -23.10
C ASP A 113 -20.39 -24.10 -22.45
N MET A 114 -19.67 -23.67 -21.41
CA MET A 114 -18.70 -24.55 -20.73
C MET A 114 -19.40 -25.42 -19.68
N LYS A 115 -19.38 -26.75 -19.89
CA LYS A 115 -19.86 -27.72 -18.90
C LYS A 115 -19.01 -27.70 -17.63
N LYS A 116 -19.64 -27.91 -16.47
CA LYS A 116 -18.93 -27.96 -15.19
C LYS A 116 -18.02 -29.20 -15.15
N GLY A 117 -16.71 -28.99 -15.05
CA GLY A 117 -15.70 -30.04 -14.91
C GLY A 117 -14.29 -29.46 -14.92
N TYR A 118 -13.27 -30.33 -14.96
CA TYR A 118 -11.87 -29.91 -14.93
C TYR A 118 -11.35 -29.71 -16.36
N TYR A 119 -10.84 -28.52 -16.66
CA TYR A 119 -10.22 -28.21 -17.94
C TYR A 119 -8.71 -28.11 -17.76
N ILE A 120 -7.96 -29.02 -18.39
CA ILE A 120 -6.49 -29.05 -18.33
C ILE A 120 -5.95 -28.48 -19.64
N LEU A 121 -5.08 -27.47 -19.55
CA LEU A 121 -4.38 -26.93 -20.73
C LEU A 121 -3.39 -27.96 -21.26
N ASN A 122 -3.53 -28.34 -22.53
CA ASN A 122 -2.50 -29.11 -23.22
C ASN A 122 -1.41 -28.16 -23.72
N THR A 123 -0.31 -28.08 -22.96
CA THR A 123 0.82 -27.19 -23.25
C THR A 123 1.52 -27.56 -24.56
N GLU A 124 1.60 -28.84 -24.91
CA GLU A 124 2.30 -29.32 -26.11
C GLU A 124 1.59 -28.89 -27.40
N GLU A 125 0.27 -29.10 -27.46
CA GLU A 125 -0.53 -28.72 -28.63
C GLU A 125 -0.69 -27.19 -28.73
N THR A 126 -0.75 -26.52 -27.59
CA THR A 126 -0.81 -25.06 -27.51
C THR A 126 0.47 -24.41 -28.05
N MET A 127 1.64 -24.95 -27.71
CA MET A 127 2.92 -24.46 -28.24
C MET A 127 3.04 -24.66 -29.76
N LYS A 128 2.52 -25.78 -30.29
CA LYS A 128 2.62 -26.11 -31.72
C LYS A 128 1.68 -25.27 -32.60
N LYS A 129 0.45 -25.02 -32.14
CA LYS A 129 -0.57 -24.30 -32.94
C LYS A 129 -0.75 -22.83 -32.54
N GLY A 130 -0.11 -22.39 -31.45
CA GLY A 130 -0.24 -21.03 -30.92
C GLY A 130 -1.61 -20.71 -30.32
N ILE A 131 -2.55 -21.66 -30.32
CA ILE A 131 -3.91 -21.51 -29.83
C ILE A 131 -4.07 -22.39 -28.58
N PRO A 132 -4.53 -21.84 -27.43
CA PRO A 132 -4.68 -22.61 -26.20
C PRO A 132 -5.73 -23.70 -26.36
N LYS A 133 -5.30 -24.96 -26.25
CA LYS A 133 -6.16 -26.13 -26.35
C LYS A 133 -6.34 -26.78 -24.99
N TYR A 134 -7.59 -26.95 -24.58
CA TYR A 134 -7.95 -27.52 -23.28
C TYR A 134 -8.57 -28.91 -23.46
N ILE A 135 -8.22 -29.82 -22.56
CA ILE A 135 -8.80 -31.16 -22.44
C ILE A 135 -9.80 -31.12 -21.27
N TYR A 136 -11.03 -31.54 -21.54
CA TYR A 136 -12.09 -31.61 -20.53
C TYR A 136 -12.11 -32.98 -19.85
N LEU A 137 -12.12 -32.97 -18.52
CA LEU A 137 -12.29 -34.13 -17.66
C LEU A 137 -13.54 -33.91 -16.81
N GLY A 138 -14.59 -34.67 -17.10
CA GLY A 138 -15.84 -34.61 -16.38
C GLY A 138 -16.66 -35.89 -16.53
N PRO A 139 -17.72 -36.04 -15.73
CA PRO A 139 -18.55 -37.25 -15.73
C PRO A 139 -19.38 -37.41 -17.02
N GLU A 140 -19.60 -36.32 -17.75
CA GLU A 140 -20.32 -36.33 -19.04
C GLU A 140 -19.36 -36.25 -20.20
N ALA A 141 -19.58 -37.04 -21.25
CA ALA A 141 -18.83 -36.90 -22.49
C ALA A 141 -19.04 -35.47 -23.08
N PRO A 142 -17.98 -34.80 -23.55
CA PRO A 142 -18.12 -33.50 -24.20
C PRO A 142 -18.93 -33.68 -25.49
N ASN A 143 -19.80 -32.72 -25.79
CA ASN A 143 -20.56 -32.74 -27.03
C ASN A 143 -19.59 -32.38 -28.17
N LEU A 144 -19.19 -33.36 -28.97
CA LEU A 144 -18.24 -33.17 -30.06
C LEU A 144 -18.96 -32.48 -31.21
N VAL A 145 -18.78 -31.17 -31.34
CA VAL A 145 -19.20 -30.44 -32.54
C VAL A 145 -18.12 -30.68 -33.60
N PHE A 146 -18.40 -31.62 -34.51
CA PHE A 146 -17.55 -31.83 -35.68
C PHE A 146 -17.78 -30.69 -36.66
N HIS A 147 -16.84 -29.75 -36.75
CA HIS A 147 -16.75 -28.92 -37.94
C HIS A 147 -16.11 -29.76 -39.04
N SER A 148 -16.92 -30.24 -39.97
CA SER A 148 -16.45 -30.81 -41.22
C SER A 148 -15.60 -29.75 -41.92
N LEU A 149 -14.31 -30.01 -42.05
CA LEU A 149 -13.43 -29.25 -42.93
C LEU A 149 -13.84 -29.62 -44.36
N GLU A 150 -14.65 -28.79 -45.00
CA GLU A 150 -14.78 -28.81 -46.46
C GLU A 150 -13.47 -28.26 -47.04
N GLU A 151 -12.90 -29.02 -48.00
CA GLU A 151 -11.67 -28.75 -48.75
C GLU A 151 -11.74 -27.49 -49.61
#